data_AF-A0A803MH10-F1
#
_entry.id   AF-A0A803MH10-F1
#
_cell.length_a   1.000
_cell.length_b   1.000
_cell.length_c   1.000
_cell.angle_alpha   90.00
_cell.angle_beta   90.00
_cell.angle_gamma   90.00
#
_symmetry.space_group_name_H-M   'P 1'
#
loop_
_entity.id
_entity.type
_entity.pdbx_description
1 polymer ?
#
loop_
_entity_poly.entity_id
_entity_poly.type
_entity_poly.pdbx_seq_one_letter_code
_entity_poly.pdbx_strand_id
1 'polypeptide(L)'
;MYEQISLQGKATYVDDIPSPKDCLHGAFAYSTKPLASVNCVRYESESHPDRVVSVVSYKDIPYGGKNVGAQTIFGKDLLFADDLTRCAGERIALVVASACALAAYKLRHPVRMCLSRKTDMIMTGGRHPMKITYSVGFILNGKITALDLEILINAGISEDISLIMPASIVNRLKKYDWGALSLDIKLCKTNHTSKSAMRAPGVVQGTFIAEAVIEHVASTLWIDVDVAKDQNFHTFDNLTLF
;
A
#
# COMPACT_ATOMS: atom_id res chain seq x y z
N MET A 1 8.90 -25.61 -18.78
CA MET A 1 10.28 -25.08 -18.72
C MET A 1 10.50 -24.20 -17.49
N TYR A 2 9.77 -23.09 -17.29
CA TYR A 2 9.95 -22.20 -16.12
C TYR A 2 9.66 -22.86 -14.75
N GLU A 3 8.59 -23.65 -14.62
CA GLU A 3 8.29 -24.36 -13.37
C GLU A 3 9.38 -25.37 -12.98
N GLN A 4 9.96 -26.07 -13.96
CA GLN A 4 11.04 -27.02 -13.72
C GLN A 4 12.32 -26.35 -13.21
N ILE A 5 12.62 -25.13 -13.65
CA ILE A 5 13.79 -24.36 -13.19
C ILE A 5 13.61 -23.91 -11.73
N SER A 6 12.40 -23.48 -11.36
CA SER A 6 12.07 -23.09 -9.98
C SER A 6 12.15 -24.28 -9.02
N LEU A 7 11.54 -25.42 -9.39
CA LEU A 7 11.55 -26.64 -8.56
C LEU A 7 12.95 -27.22 -8.33
N GLN A 8 13.88 -26.99 -9.27
CA GLN A 8 15.27 -27.45 -9.17
C GLN A 8 16.18 -26.47 -8.41
N GLY A 9 15.66 -25.34 -7.91
CA GLY A 9 16.47 -24.29 -7.27
C GLY A 9 17.44 -23.60 -8.23
N LYS A 10 17.20 -23.67 -9.54
CA LYS A 10 18.04 -23.07 -10.59
C LYS A 10 17.54 -21.70 -11.04
N ALA A 11 16.38 -21.27 -10.55
CA ALA A 11 15.88 -19.93 -10.80
C ALA A 11 16.75 -18.93 -10.02
N THR A 12 17.40 -18.02 -10.74
CA THR A 12 18.21 -16.96 -10.13
C THR A 12 17.31 -15.79 -9.74
N TYR A 13 17.27 -15.47 -8.45
CA TYR A 13 16.69 -14.26 -7.90
C TYR A 13 17.77 -13.19 -7.67
N VAL A 14 17.35 -11.96 -7.32
CA VAL A 14 18.26 -10.81 -7.20
C VAL A 14 19.43 -11.06 -6.24
N ASP A 15 19.18 -11.73 -5.12
CA ASP A 15 20.22 -11.98 -4.11
C ASP A 15 21.12 -13.18 -4.46
N ASP A 16 20.70 -14.06 -5.39
CA ASP A 16 21.48 -15.21 -5.84
C ASP A 16 22.60 -14.81 -6.81
N ILE A 17 22.53 -13.60 -7.38
CA ILE A 17 23.58 -13.06 -8.25
C ILE A 17 24.87 -12.96 -7.41
N PRO A 18 26.04 -13.42 -7.88
CA PRO A 18 27.29 -13.26 -7.12
C PRO A 18 27.65 -11.79 -6.93
N SER A 19 28.09 -11.42 -5.72
CA SER A 19 28.56 -10.05 -5.46
C SER A 19 29.85 -9.78 -6.24
N PRO A 20 29.96 -8.63 -6.93
CA PRO A 20 31.23 -8.18 -7.49
C PRO A 20 32.31 -8.02 -6.41
N LYS A 21 33.58 -7.99 -6.82
CA LYS A 21 34.69 -7.67 -5.91
C LYS A 21 34.46 -6.30 -5.27
N ASP A 22 34.78 -6.19 -3.98
CA ASP A 22 34.67 -4.96 -3.18
C ASP A 22 33.22 -4.41 -3.05
N CYS A 23 32.21 -5.28 -3.17
CA CYS A 23 30.81 -4.92 -3.01
C CYS A 23 30.45 -4.59 -1.56
N LEU A 24 29.86 -3.40 -1.35
CA LEU A 24 29.35 -2.95 -0.06
C LEU A 24 27.92 -3.42 0.16
N HIS A 25 27.54 -3.58 1.42
CA HIS A 25 26.20 -3.99 1.82
C HIS A 25 25.50 -2.86 2.56
N GLY A 26 24.30 -2.50 2.11
CA GLY A 26 23.49 -1.45 2.71
C GLY A 26 22.39 -2.01 3.60
N ALA A 27 22.10 -1.29 4.68
CA ALA A 27 20.96 -1.51 5.56
C ALA A 27 20.22 -0.19 5.80
N PHE A 28 18.98 -0.28 6.23
CA PHE A 28 18.07 0.85 6.37
C PHE A 28 18.04 1.37 7.80
N ALA A 29 18.10 2.70 7.93
CA ALA A 29 17.68 3.37 9.14
C ALA A 29 16.30 3.99 8.89
N TYR A 30 15.34 3.68 9.74
CA TYR A 30 13.97 4.16 9.62
C TYR A 30 13.47 4.72 10.95
N SER A 31 12.46 5.58 10.90
CA SER A 31 11.88 6.18 12.10
C SER A 31 11.16 5.15 12.94
N THR A 32 11.35 5.19 14.25
CA THR A 32 10.52 4.44 15.22
C THR A 32 9.39 5.30 15.78
N LYS A 33 9.28 6.56 15.35
CA LYS A 33 8.30 7.53 15.83
C LYS A 33 7.30 7.85 14.71
N PRO A 34 6.00 7.98 15.03
CA PRO A 34 4.97 8.28 14.05
C PRO A 34 5.07 9.71 13.48
N LEU A 35 5.58 10.67 14.24
CA LEU A 35 5.81 12.04 13.78
C LEU A 35 6.92 12.64 14.65
N ALA A 36 8.06 12.99 14.07
CA ALA A 36 9.19 13.55 14.81
C ALA A 36 10.17 14.30 13.90
N SER A 37 10.72 15.41 14.39
CA SER A 37 11.83 16.10 13.74
C SER A 37 13.14 15.31 13.90
N VAL A 38 13.94 15.25 12.83
CA VAL A 38 15.24 14.57 12.82
C VAL A 38 16.36 15.60 12.98
N ASN A 39 16.88 15.71 14.20
CA ASN A 39 17.97 16.66 14.48
C ASN A 39 19.32 16.16 13.96
N CYS A 40 19.62 14.87 14.15
CA CYS A 40 20.84 14.24 13.64
C CYS A 40 20.68 12.74 13.50
N VAL A 41 21.43 12.14 12.57
CA VAL A 41 21.61 10.70 12.45
C VAL A 41 23.04 10.39 12.85
N ARG A 42 23.22 9.63 13.92
CA ARG A 42 24.54 9.19 14.39
C ARG A 42 24.57 7.66 14.41
N TYR A 43 25.69 7.11 13.98
CA TYR A 43 25.98 5.70 14.12
C TYR A 43 26.97 5.54 15.28
N GLU A 44 26.54 4.85 16.32
CA GLU A 44 27.40 4.48 17.45
C GLU A 44 27.57 2.96 17.42
N SER A 45 28.82 2.50 17.32
CA SER A 45 29.16 1.09 17.41
C SER A 45 30.24 0.92 18.46
N GLU A 46 29.89 0.26 19.56
CA GLU A 46 30.82 -0.01 20.67
C GLU A 46 31.82 -1.13 20.34
N SER A 47 31.61 -1.89 19.27
CA SER A 47 32.40 -3.12 19.01
C SER A 47 33.19 -3.13 17.70
N HIS A 48 32.77 -2.40 16.65
CA HIS A 48 33.41 -2.47 15.33
C HIS A 48 33.24 -1.17 14.51
N PRO A 49 33.94 -0.08 14.84
CA PRO A 49 33.85 1.19 14.12
C PRO A 49 34.29 1.08 12.64
N ASP A 50 35.24 0.18 12.33
CA ASP A 50 35.80 0.04 10.97
C ASP A 50 34.90 -0.70 9.97
N ARG A 51 33.73 -1.22 10.39
CA ARG A 51 32.83 -1.98 9.51
C ARG A 51 31.79 -1.14 8.79
N VAL A 52 31.59 0.12 9.19
CA VAL A 52 30.62 1.02 8.55
C VAL A 52 31.34 2.06 7.71
N VAL A 53 31.15 1.96 6.40
CA VAL A 53 31.83 2.83 5.42
C VAL A 53 31.22 4.24 5.38
N SER A 54 29.88 4.36 5.42
CA SER A 54 29.22 5.68 5.37
C SER A 54 27.73 5.58 5.74
N VAL A 55 27.17 6.68 6.23
CA VAL A 55 25.73 6.92 6.28
C VAL A 55 25.32 7.74 5.05
N VAL A 56 24.27 7.30 4.36
CA VAL A 56 23.72 7.99 3.18
C VAL A 56 22.32 8.49 3.50
N SER A 57 22.05 9.76 3.24
CA SER A 57 20.81 10.48 3.56
C SER A 57 20.38 11.39 2.41
N TYR A 58 19.28 12.14 2.60
CA TYR A 58 18.84 13.14 1.62
C TYR A 58 19.92 14.19 1.28
N LYS A 59 20.87 14.44 2.20
CA LYS A 59 21.97 15.40 2.01
C LYS A 59 23.02 14.95 1.00
N ASP A 60 23.01 13.67 0.65
CA ASP A 60 23.96 13.07 -0.29
C ASP A 60 23.44 13.07 -1.73
N ILE A 61 22.22 13.55 -1.95
CA ILE A 61 21.66 13.70 -3.29
C ILE A 61 22.51 14.73 -4.06
N PRO A 62 23.03 14.38 -5.24
CA PRO A 62 23.93 15.25 -5.99
C PRO A 62 23.23 16.55 -6.43
N TYR A 63 24.03 17.58 -6.72
CA TYR A 63 23.53 18.86 -7.22
C TYR A 63 22.64 18.65 -8.47
N GLY A 64 21.44 19.24 -8.45
CA GLY A 64 20.41 19.04 -9.48
C GLY A 64 19.52 17.81 -9.30
N GLY A 65 19.85 16.92 -8.38
CA GLY A 65 19.01 15.78 -7.98
C GLY A 65 17.80 16.22 -7.14
N LYS A 66 16.76 15.37 -7.11
CA LYS A 66 15.54 15.60 -6.31
C LYS A 66 15.36 14.46 -5.31
N ASN A 67 14.92 14.77 -4.09
CA ASN A 67 14.61 13.79 -3.04
C ASN A 67 13.28 13.06 -3.33
N VAL A 68 13.23 12.27 -4.41
CA VAL A 68 12.04 11.57 -4.89
C VAL A 68 12.36 10.09 -5.03
N GLY A 69 11.68 9.26 -4.25
CA GLY A 69 11.85 7.80 -4.22
C GLY A 69 10.88 7.07 -5.14
N ALA A 70 9.69 7.63 -5.33
CA ALA A 70 8.72 7.19 -6.33
C ALA A 70 8.01 8.40 -6.92
N GLN A 71 7.72 8.33 -8.23
CA GLN A 71 6.91 9.31 -8.92
C GLN A 71 5.79 8.55 -9.63
N THR A 72 4.56 8.84 -9.23
CA THR A 72 3.35 8.32 -9.87
C THR A 72 2.64 9.46 -10.58
N ILE A 73 1.58 9.14 -11.34
CA ILE A 73 0.68 10.16 -11.88
C ILE A 73 -0.09 10.92 -10.78
N PHE A 74 -0.06 10.43 -9.54
CA PHE A 74 -0.78 10.98 -8.41
C PHE A 74 0.09 11.86 -7.52
N GLY A 75 1.41 11.68 -7.54
CA GLY A 75 2.29 12.48 -6.71
C GLY A 75 3.72 11.96 -6.66
N LYS A 76 4.45 12.46 -5.68
CA LYS A 76 5.84 12.10 -5.43
C LYS A 76 5.99 11.66 -3.98
N ASP A 77 6.65 10.53 -3.79
CA ASP A 77 7.10 10.06 -2.49
C ASP A 77 8.56 10.40 -2.30
N LEU A 78 8.94 10.73 -1.06
CA LEU A 78 10.32 11.05 -0.74
C LEU A 78 11.22 9.82 -0.83
N LEU A 79 12.47 10.04 -1.28
CA LEU A 79 13.50 9.01 -1.27
C LEU A 79 14.03 8.77 0.14
N PHE A 80 14.16 9.85 0.91
CA PHE A 80 14.55 9.89 2.30
C PHE A 80 13.67 10.88 3.04
N ALA A 81 13.38 10.62 4.32
CA ALA A 81 12.87 11.62 5.22
C ALA A 81 13.88 12.79 5.25
N ASP A 82 13.32 13.99 5.24
CA ASP A 82 14.04 15.24 5.42
C ASP A 82 14.26 15.47 6.93
N ASP A 83 14.15 16.71 7.40
CA ASP A 83 14.26 17.01 8.82
C ASP A 83 12.97 16.65 9.59
N LEU A 84 12.00 15.99 8.94
CA LEU A 84 10.75 15.51 9.54
C LEU A 84 10.45 14.07 9.12
N THR A 85 10.20 13.22 10.10
CA THR A 85 9.55 11.92 9.90
C THR A 85 8.07 12.04 10.21
N ARG A 86 7.25 11.45 9.36
CA ARG A 86 5.78 11.52 9.25
C ARG A 86 5.13 10.15 9.49
N CYS A 87 5.88 9.05 9.54
CA CYS A 87 5.42 7.77 10.09
C CYS A 87 6.54 6.92 10.72
N ALA A 88 6.14 5.97 11.57
CA ALA A 88 7.02 4.89 11.98
C ALA A 88 7.25 3.97 10.78
N GLY A 89 8.52 3.68 10.49
CA GLY A 89 8.95 3.00 9.27
C GLY A 89 9.31 3.94 8.12
N GLU A 90 9.14 5.27 8.26
CA GLU A 90 9.63 6.20 7.25
C GLU A 90 11.15 6.15 7.15
N ARG A 91 11.65 6.18 5.93
CA ARG A 91 13.05 5.94 5.61
C ARG A 91 13.87 7.17 5.93
N ILE A 92 14.55 7.19 7.06
CA ILE A 92 15.51 8.26 7.37
C ILE A 92 16.77 8.07 6.51
N ALA A 93 17.13 6.81 6.25
CA ALA A 93 18.18 6.37 5.35
C ALA A 93 17.74 5.15 4.52
N LEU A 94 17.79 5.35 3.20
CA LEU A 94 17.70 4.47 2.03
C LEU A 94 16.30 3.97 1.62
N VAL A 95 16.08 3.76 0.31
CA VAL A 95 14.99 3.08 -0.43
C VAL A 95 15.68 2.09 -1.38
N VAL A 96 15.25 0.83 -1.44
CA VAL A 96 16.07 -0.31 -1.92
C VAL A 96 16.79 -0.07 -3.25
N ALA A 97 16.10 0.28 -4.33
CA ALA A 97 16.76 0.48 -5.62
C ALA A 97 17.46 1.85 -5.72
N SER A 98 16.70 2.93 -5.55
CA SER A 98 17.19 4.30 -5.77
C SER A 98 18.27 4.71 -4.78
N ALA A 99 18.22 4.23 -3.54
CA ALA A 99 19.24 4.53 -2.56
C ALA A 99 20.43 3.57 -2.64
N CYS A 100 20.26 2.32 -3.10
CA CYS A 100 21.39 1.49 -3.52
C CYS A 100 22.17 2.17 -4.65
N ALA A 101 21.46 2.75 -5.63
CA ALA A 101 22.08 3.54 -6.69
C ALA A 101 22.78 4.81 -6.16
N LEU A 102 22.17 5.55 -5.24
CA LEU A 102 22.79 6.72 -4.62
C LEU A 102 24.05 6.34 -3.82
N ALA A 103 23.99 5.27 -3.04
CA ALA A 103 25.13 4.76 -2.28
C ALA A 103 26.26 4.31 -3.23
N ALA A 104 25.95 3.60 -4.31
CA ALA A 104 26.94 3.20 -5.30
C ALA A 104 27.57 4.41 -6.01
N TYR A 105 26.76 5.43 -6.33
CA TYR A 105 27.23 6.67 -6.92
C TYR A 105 28.18 7.43 -5.99
N LYS A 106 27.78 7.63 -4.72
CA LYS A 106 28.56 8.35 -3.70
C LYS A 106 29.86 7.61 -3.37
N LEU A 107 29.77 6.30 -3.13
CA LEU A 107 30.88 5.50 -2.64
C LEU A 107 31.78 5.00 -3.76
N ARG A 108 31.34 5.07 -5.02
CA ARG A 108 32.09 4.57 -6.19
C ARG A 108 32.41 3.07 -6.11
N HIS A 109 31.57 2.32 -5.40
CA HIS A 109 31.66 0.86 -5.25
C HIS A 109 30.31 0.22 -5.62
N PRO A 110 30.29 -1.05 -6.08
CA PRO A 110 29.06 -1.82 -6.17
C PRO A 110 28.40 -1.90 -4.79
N VAL A 111 27.09 -1.67 -4.72
CA VAL A 111 26.31 -1.77 -3.48
C VAL A 111 25.22 -2.82 -3.66
N ARG A 112 24.99 -3.64 -2.63
CA ARG A 112 23.89 -4.59 -2.52
C ARG A 112 23.00 -4.22 -1.34
N MET A 113 21.69 -4.33 -1.53
CA MET A 113 20.71 -4.17 -0.46
C MET A 113 19.67 -5.27 -0.55
N CYS A 114 19.52 -6.02 0.55
CA CYS A 114 18.49 -7.03 0.71
C CYS A 114 17.75 -6.73 2.03
N LEU A 115 16.42 -6.58 1.96
CA LEU A 115 15.62 -6.29 3.14
C LEU A 115 15.36 -7.56 3.93
N SER A 116 15.58 -7.50 5.25
CA SER A 116 15.00 -8.50 6.14
C SER A 116 13.46 -8.44 6.05
N ARG A 117 12.78 -9.58 6.25
CA ARG A 117 11.32 -9.64 6.27
C ARG A 117 10.70 -8.62 7.22
N LYS A 118 11.30 -8.45 8.42
CA LYS A 118 10.84 -7.49 9.42
C LYS A 118 10.89 -6.06 8.89
N THR A 119 12.01 -5.67 8.28
CA THR A 119 12.20 -4.33 7.73
C THR A 119 11.26 -4.06 6.57
N ASP A 120 11.09 -5.03 5.66
CA ASP A 120 10.16 -4.95 4.54
C ASP A 120 8.71 -4.74 5.01
N MET A 121 8.24 -5.53 5.97
CA MET A 121 6.88 -5.39 6.53
C MET A 121 6.64 -4.06 7.23
N ILE A 122 7.68 -3.46 7.82
CA ILE A 122 7.58 -2.14 8.44
C ILE A 122 7.51 -1.05 7.35
N MET A 123 8.33 -1.15 6.31
CA MET A 123 8.57 -0.04 5.38
C MET A 123 7.68 -0.04 4.14
N THR A 124 7.37 -1.20 3.55
CA THR A 124 6.84 -1.31 2.19
C THR A 124 5.34 -1.02 2.11
N GLY A 125 4.65 -0.95 3.24
CA GLY A 125 3.21 -0.70 3.29
C GLY A 125 2.39 -1.95 2.93
N GLY A 126 1.14 -1.76 2.55
CA GLY A 126 0.23 -2.86 2.23
C GLY A 126 -1.14 -2.38 1.78
N ARG A 127 -2.13 -3.28 1.81
CA ARG A 127 -3.53 -2.95 1.46
C ARG A 127 -4.08 -1.88 2.40
N HIS A 128 -4.89 -0.99 1.84
CA HIS A 128 -5.63 0.04 2.58
C HIS A 128 -6.59 -0.58 3.59
N PRO A 129 -6.39 -0.34 4.90
CA PRO A 129 -7.42 -0.55 5.90
C PRO A 129 -8.57 0.41 5.66
N MET A 130 -9.80 -0.05 5.92
CA MET A 130 -11.00 0.75 5.74
C MET A 130 -11.90 0.64 6.97
N LYS A 131 -12.56 1.74 7.31
CA LYS A 131 -13.73 1.73 8.18
C LYS A 131 -14.95 2.02 7.30
N ILE A 132 -15.93 1.12 7.35
CA ILE A 132 -17.15 1.22 6.58
C ILE A 132 -18.32 1.33 7.55
N THR A 133 -19.15 2.35 7.36
CA THR A 133 -20.42 2.54 8.04
C THR A 133 -21.50 2.54 6.98
N TYR A 134 -22.61 1.86 7.21
CA TYR A 134 -23.69 1.82 6.23
C TYR A 134 -25.07 1.68 6.88
N SER A 135 -26.08 2.14 6.16
CA SER A 135 -27.51 1.90 6.44
C SER A 135 -28.17 1.35 5.19
N VAL A 136 -28.96 0.29 5.33
CA VAL A 136 -29.63 -0.38 4.20
C VAL A 136 -31.12 -0.47 4.44
N GLY A 137 -31.90 -0.09 3.43
CA GLY A 137 -33.35 -0.25 3.38
C GLY A 137 -33.73 -1.38 2.43
N PHE A 138 -34.59 -2.28 2.87
CA PHE A 138 -35.03 -3.44 2.09
C PHE A 138 -36.47 -3.83 2.46
N ILE A 139 -37.12 -4.55 1.55
CA ILE A 139 -38.47 -5.11 1.74
C ILE A 139 -38.42 -6.62 2.03
N LEU A 140 -39.55 -7.20 2.45
CA LEU A 140 -39.64 -8.57 2.96
C LEU A 140 -39.16 -9.66 2.00
N ASN A 141 -39.18 -9.42 0.68
CA ASN A 141 -38.69 -10.37 -0.32
C ASN A 141 -37.17 -10.33 -0.52
N GLY A 142 -36.44 -9.46 0.20
CA GLY A 142 -35.00 -9.29 0.07
C GLY A 142 -34.55 -8.23 -0.94
N LYS A 143 -35.47 -7.58 -1.67
CA LYS A 143 -35.13 -6.48 -2.57
C LYS A 143 -34.69 -5.25 -1.77
N ILE A 144 -33.51 -4.74 -2.07
CA ILE A 144 -32.95 -3.51 -1.52
C ILE A 144 -33.55 -2.31 -2.24
N THR A 145 -33.94 -1.30 -1.47
CA THR A 145 -34.53 -0.06 -1.97
C THR A 145 -33.60 1.14 -1.79
N ALA A 146 -32.70 1.09 -0.81
CA ALA A 146 -31.71 2.14 -0.58
C ALA A 146 -30.46 1.62 0.15
N LEU A 147 -29.31 2.20 -0.17
CA LEU A 147 -28.05 2.00 0.53
C LEU A 147 -27.34 3.35 0.72
N ASP A 148 -27.05 3.68 1.97
CA ASP A 148 -26.19 4.81 2.35
C ASP A 148 -24.88 4.27 2.92
N LEU A 149 -23.75 4.76 2.40
CA LEU A 149 -22.42 4.23 2.68
C LEU A 149 -21.42 5.36 2.95
N GLU A 150 -20.78 5.30 4.11
CA GLU A 150 -19.57 6.08 4.42
C GLU A 150 -18.35 5.15 4.49
N ILE A 151 -17.32 5.46 3.69
CA ILE A 151 -16.09 4.67 3.60
C ILE A 151 -14.89 5.57 3.90
N LEU A 152 -14.22 5.29 5.01
CA LEU A 152 -12.94 5.93 5.38
C LEU A 152 -11.79 5.01 4.99
N ILE A 153 -10.94 5.44 4.07
CA ILE A 153 -9.82 4.65 3.53
C ILE A 153 -8.51 5.23 4.09
N ASN A 154 -7.75 4.46 4.86
CA ASN A 154 -6.46 4.91 5.36
C ASN A 154 -5.39 4.82 4.25
N ALA A 155 -4.94 5.97 3.74
CA ALA A 155 -3.91 6.09 2.70
C ALA A 155 -2.48 6.07 3.26
N GLY A 156 -2.31 6.37 4.56
CA GLY A 156 -0.99 6.57 5.17
C GLY A 156 -0.45 7.98 4.90
N ILE A 157 0.88 8.12 4.90
CA ILE A 157 1.57 9.42 4.78
C ILE A 157 1.53 10.04 3.39
N SER A 158 1.37 9.23 2.34
CA SER A 158 1.35 9.66 0.95
C SER A 158 0.19 9.05 0.18
N GLU A 159 -0.08 9.61 -0.99
CA GLU A 159 -1.23 9.22 -1.80
C GLU A 159 -1.02 7.88 -2.51
N ASP A 160 0.15 7.63 -3.09
CA ASP A 160 0.44 6.43 -3.90
C ASP A 160 -0.75 6.07 -4.82
N ILE A 161 -1.23 4.82 -4.84
CA ILE A 161 -2.42 4.39 -5.59
C ILE A 161 -3.74 4.68 -4.84
N SER A 162 -3.74 5.36 -3.70
CA SER A 162 -4.96 5.61 -2.90
C SER A 162 -6.01 6.39 -3.69
N LEU A 163 -5.59 7.26 -4.63
CA LEU A 163 -6.51 8.05 -5.45
C LEU A 163 -7.36 7.19 -6.41
N ILE A 164 -6.93 5.97 -6.78
CA ILE A 164 -7.73 5.06 -7.63
C ILE A 164 -8.69 4.17 -6.83
N MET A 165 -8.56 4.16 -5.50
CA MET A 165 -9.32 3.27 -4.63
C MET A 165 -10.83 3.56 -4.68
N PRO A 166 -11.30 4.83 -4.58
CA PRO A 166 -12.74 5.11 -4.62
C PRO A 166 -13.41 4.60 -5.89
N ALA A 167 -12.85 4.91 -7.07
CA ALA A 167 -13.39 4.46 -8.36
C ALA A 167 -13.46 2.93 -8.46
N SER A 168 -12.41 2.24 -8.00
CA SER A 168 -12.33 0.78 -8.01
C SER A 168 -13.37 0.12 -7.08
N ILE A 169 -13.62 0.72 -5.91
CA ILE A 169 -14.63 0.27 -4.95
C ILE A 169 -16.03 0.45 -5.52
N VAL A 170 -16.35 1.66 -5.99
CA VAL A 170 -17.67 1.98 -6.57
C VAL A 170 -17.99 1.05 -7.73
N ASN A 171 -17.03 0.81 -8.62
CA ASN A 171 -17.23 -0.10 -9.74
C ASN A 171 -17.55 -1.55 -9.31
N ARG A 172 -17.10 -1.99 -8.13
CA ARG A 172 -17.43 -3.32 -7.59
C ARG A 172 -18.71 -3.34 -6.77
N LEU A 173 -19.09 -2.22 -6.16
CA LEU A 173 -20.40 -2.08 -5.52
C LEU A 173 -21.53 -2.20 -6.54
N LYS A 174 -21.34 -1.70 -7.77
CA LYS A 174 -22.30 -1.82 -8.91
C LYS A 174 -22.55 -3.26 -9.40
N LYS A 175 -22.20 -4.28 -8.63
CA LYS A 175 -22.59 -5.67 -8.88
C LYS A 175 -24.09 -5.88 -8.61
N TYR A 176 -24.66 -5.11 -7.68
CA TYR A 176 -26.07 -5.19 -7.29
C TYR A 176 -26.78 -3.86 -7.53
N ASP A 177 -28.07 -3.96 -7.82
CA ASP A 177 -29.01 -2.86 -7.87
C ASP A 177 -29.45 -2.49 -6.44
N TRP A 178 -28.88 -1.40 -5.93
CA TRP A 178 -29.12 -0.88 -4.59
C TRP A 178 -30.36 0.03 -4.47
N GLY A 179 -31.07 0.28 -5.58
CA GLY A 179 -32.08 1.33 -5.63
C GLY A 179 -31.44 2.71 -5.43
N ALA A 180 -31.88 3.44 -4.40
CA ALA A 180 -31.28 4.73 -4.05
C ALA A 180 -29.89 4.54 -3.40
N LEU A 181 -28.83 4.96 -4.08
CA LEU A 181 -27.45 4.79 -3.62
C LEU A 181 -26.82 6.14 -3.23
N SER A 182 -26.37 6.25 -1.98
CA SER A 182 -25.59 7.36 -1.44
C SER A 182 -24.20 6.85 -1.03
N LEU A 183 -23.15 7.56 -1.44
CA LEU A 183 -21.75 7.17 -1.23
C LEU A 183 -20.92 8.38 -0.82
N ASP A 184 -20.31 8.31 0.36
CA ASP A 184 -19.29 9.25 0.83
C ASP A 184 -17.98 8.48 1.08
N ILE A 185 -16.97 8.72 0.25
CA ILE A 185 -15.68 8.03 0.32
C ILE A 185 -14.57 9.04 0.59
N LYS A 186 -13.89 8.87 1.73
CA LYS A 186 -12.82 9.76 2.19
C LYS A 186 -11.48 9.04 2.23
N LEU A 187 -10.47 9.65 1.63
CA LEU A 187 -9.08 9.23 1.77
C LEU A 187 -8.47 9.92 2.99
N CYS A 188 -8.06 9.14 3.97
CA CYS A 188 -7.51 9.62 5.23
C CYS A 188 -5.98 9.60 5.17
N LYS A 189 -5.37 10.79 5.22
CA LYS A 189 -3.93 10.93 5.47
C LYS A 189 -3.64 10.67 6.94
N THR A 190 -2.69 9.78 7.23
CA THR A 190 -2.34 9.38 8.60
C THR A 190 -0.84 9.23 8.78
N ASN A 191 -0.39 9.08 10.02
CA ASN A 191 1.01 8.80 10.35
C ASN A 191 1.38 7.30 10.25
N HIS A 192 0.68 6.55 9.40
CA HIS A 192 1.05 5.18 9.04
C HIS A 192 1.86 5.15 7.74
N THR A 193 2.62 4.08 7.54
CA THR A 193 3.26 3.85 6.24
C THR A 193 2.24 3.88 5.11
N SER A 194 2.65 4.52 4.01
CA SER A 194 1.84 4.65 2.79
C SER A 194 1.29 3.29 2.37
N LYS A 195 0.03 3.28 1.95
CA LYS A 195 -0.65 2.08 1.45
C LYS A 195 -0.54 2.04 -0.06
N SER A 196 -0.37 0.84 -0.60
CA SER A 196 -0.07 0.64 -2.01
C SER A 196 -0.85 -0.54 -2.60
N ALA A 197 -0.56 -0.84 -3.86
CA ALA A 197 -1.23 -1.87 -4.61
C ALA A 197 -1.00 -3.26 -3.98
N MET A 198 -2.07 -3.81 -3.43
CA MET A 198 -2.19 -5.25 -3.20
C MET A 198 -3.16 -5.82 -4.23
N ARG A 199 -2.96 -7.07 -4.65
CA ARG A 199 -3.75 -7.75 -5.71
C ARG A 199 -5.23 -7.38 -5.63
N ALA A 200 -5.79 -6.92 -6.76
CA ALA A 200 -7.13 -6.34 -6.85
C ALA A 200 -7.32 -5.12 -5.90
N PRO A 201 -6.64 -3.99 -6.19
CA PRO A 201 -6.72 -2.78 -5.37
C PRO A 201 -8.12 -2.17 -5.44
N GLY A 202 -8.76 -1.98 -4.28
CA GLY A 202 -10.12 -1.44 -4.15
C GLY A 202 -11.21 -2.43 -4.55
N VAL A 203 -10.93 -3.32 -5.49
CA VAL A 203 -11.85 -4.32 -5.99
C VAL A 203 -12.26 -5.32 -4.90
N VAL A 204 -11.29 -5.90 -4.20
CA VAL A 204 -11.58 -6.86 -3.11
C VAL A 204 -12.40 -6.18 -2.01
N GLN A 205 -12.07 -4.94 -1.67
CA GLN A 205 -12.78 -4.20 -0.64
C GLN A 205 -14.22 -3.87 -1.06
N GLY A 206 -14.44 -3.39 -2.30
CA GLY A 206 -15.78 -3.12 -2.80
C GLY A 206 -16.66 -4.36 -2.88
N THR A 207 -16.10 -5.50 -3.33
CA THR A 207 -16.82 -6.78 -3.32
C THR A 207 -17.15 -7.23 -1.89
N PHE A 208 -16.20 -7.13 -0.95
CA PHE A 208 -16.45 -7.49 0.45
C PHE A 208 -17.60 -6.66 1.05
N ILE A 209 -17.62 -5.35 0.82
CA ILE A 209 -18.70 -4.47 1.30
C ILE A 209 -20.05 -4.92 0.71
N ALA A 210 -20.13 -5.12 -0.61
CA ALA A 210 -21.35 -5.53 -1.27
C ALA A 210 -21.90 -6.86 -0.73
N GLU A 211 -21.06 -7.88 -0.63
CA GLU A 211 -21.47 -9.20 -0.15
C GLU A 211 -21.89 -9.16 1.33
N ALA A 212 -21.17 -8.41 2.17
CA ALA A 212 -21.51 -8.27 3.59
C ALA A 212 -22.88 -7.60 3.80
N VAL A 213 -23.20 -6.57 3.01
CA VAL A 213 -24.52 -5.93 3.07
C VAL A 213 -25.62 -6.93 2.69
N ILE A 214 -25.45 -7.67 1.59
CA ILE A 214 -26.42 -8.67 1.13
C ILE A 214 -26.59 -9.78 2.17
N GLU A 215 -25.50 -10.28 2.75
CA GLU A 215 -25.53 -11.32 3.77
C GLU A 215 -26.26 -10.85 5.03
N HIS A 216 -26.05 -9.61 5.47
CA HIS A 216 -26.77 -9.04 6.60
C HIS A 216 -28.28 -8.88 6.32
N VAL A 217 -28.67 -8.50 5.10
CA VAL A 217 -30.09 -8.45 4.68
C VAL A 217 -30.70 -9.85 4.70
N ALA A 218 -30.03 -10.84 4.09
CA ALA A 218 -30.48 -12.21 4.05
C ALA A 218 -30.65 -12.80 5.46
N SER A 219 -29.66 -12.58 6.33
CA SER A 219 -29.69 -13.01 7.72
C SER A 219 -30.83 -12.36 8.51
N THR A 220 -31.11 -11.07 8.29
CA THR A 220 -32.21 -10.37 8.96
C THR A 220 -33.58 -10.91 8.56
N LEU A 221 -33.74 -11.30 7.28
CA LEU A 221 -34.98 -11.86 6.74
C LEU A 221 -35.10 -13.38 6.88
N TRP A 222 -34.04 -14.05 7.36
CA TRP A 222 -33.95 -15.51 7.44
C TRP A 222 -34.17 -16.22 6.09
N ILE A 223 -33.68 -15.61 5.01
CA ILE A 223 -33.69 -16.19 3.67
C ILE A 223 -32.29 -16.64 3.26
N ASP A 224 -32.22 -17.53 2.28
CA ASP A 224 -30.95 -17.91 1.68
C ASP A 224 -30.26 -16.71 1.00
N VAL A 225 -28.94 -16.62 1.12
CA VAL A 225 -28.17 -15.48 0.59
C VAL A 225 -28.25 -15.41 -0.94
N ASP A 226 -28.36 -16.54 -1.63
CA ASP A 226 -28.47 -16.58 -3.08
C ASP A 226 -29.84 -16.07 -3.53
N VAL A 227 -30.90 -16.31 -2.76
CA VAL A 227 -32.21 -15.69 -2.98
C VAL A 227 -32.11 -14.16 -2.86
N ALA A 228 -31.43 -13.65 -1.82
CA ALA A 228 -31.22 -12.21 -1.68
C ALA A 228 -30.38 -11.62 -2.83
N LYS A 229 -29.38 -12.36 -3.32
CA LYS A 229 -28.57 -11.94 -4.48
C LYS A 229 -29.41 -11.86 -5.75
N ASP A 230 -30.21 -12.88 -6.02
CA ASP A 230 -31.04 -12.97 -7.22
C ASP A 230 -32.05 -11.82 -7.31
N GLN A 231 -32.60 -11.39 -6.18
CA GLN A 231 -33.50 -10.22 -6.13
C GLN A 231 -32.80 -8.88 -6.44
N ASN A 232 -31.47 -8.82 -6.28
CA ASN A 232 -30.71 -7.57 -6.35
C ASN A 232 -29.70 -7.54 -7.50
N PHE A 233 -29.63 -8.55 -8.38
CA PHE A 233 -28.85 -8.39 -9.61
C PHE A 233 -29.47 -7.34 -10.53
N HIS A 234 -28.62 -6.67 -11.31
CA HIS A 234 -29.10 -5.76 -12.34
C HIS A 234 -29.84 -6.53 -13.44
N THR A 235 -31.00 -6.01 -13.84
CA THR A 235 -31.60 -6.32 -15.13
C THR A 235 -30.91 -5.52 -16.24
N PHE A 236 -31.11 -5.91 -17.49
CA PHE A 236 -30.59 -5.14 -18.63
C PHE A 236 -31.04 -3.68 -18.57
N ASP A 237 -32.33 -3.44 -18.27
CA ASP A 237 -32.90 -2.08 -18.22
C ASP A 237 -32.30 -1.25 -17.08
N ASN A 238 -32.21 -1.82 -15.87
CA ASN A 238 -31.67 -1.08 -14.70
C ASN A 238 -30.18 -0.79 -14.85
N LEU A 239 -29.43 -1.64 -15.55
CA LEU A 239 -28.00 -1.42 -15.80
C LEU A 239 -27.76 -0.18 -16.69
N THR A 240 -28.67 0.10 -17.63
CA THR A 240 -28.52 1.28 -18.52
C THR A 240 -28.75 2.62 -17.82
N LEU A 241 -29.41 2.60 -16.66
CA LEU A 241 -29.68 3.79 -15.83
C LEU A 241 -28.52 4.12 -14.87
N PHE A 242 -27.49 3.27 -14.78
CA PHE A 242 -26.48 3.27 -13.71
C PHE A 242 -25.05 3.61 -14.16
#